data_AF-A0A444UFY8-F1
#
_entry.id   AF-A0A444UFY8-F1
#
_cell.length_a   1.000
_cell.length_b   1.000
_cell.length_c   1.000
_cell.angle_alpha   90.00
_cell.angle_beta   90.00
_cell.angle_gamma   90.00
#
_symmetry.space_group_name_H-M   'P 1'
#
loop_
_entity.id
_entity.type
_entity.pdbx_description
1 polymer ?
#
loop_
_entity_poly.entity_id
_entity_poly.type
_entity_poly.pdbx_seq_one_letter_code
_entity_poly.pdbx_strand_id
1 'polypeptide(L)'
;MEPAYSARRIQTVSFVFSKLTGIDPAVLEFSSCQICDYEAGKCMTQFLLDKMETGMTPKGLGYESVKLAIDVGYRHIDGALVYFNEHEVGQAIREKIAEGKVKREDIFYCGKLWNTFHPPELVRPSLERTLKTLQLDYVDLYVVELPMAFKPGDTFYPKDDNGKHIFYKTDLCATWEAMEACKDAGLTKSIGVSNFNRRQLELILNKPGLKHRPVSNQIECHPYFTQPKLLEYCRQKEIVVIGYSPLGTSRDESWVNLTCPPLLKDDLLISIGKKYKKTAAQIALRFNVQRGVAVIPKSFNPDRIKENFQVFRQYVRHQSNEMNSLILERSMNRVQLLGRVGQDPVMRQVEGRNPVTIFSMATNEMWRSEEGDSTSTGDVSQKTTWHRISVFRPGLRDVAYQYVKKGARVLVEGKLDYGEYVDKNNVRRQATTIIADNIVFLSDTLKERV
;
A
#
# COMPACT_ATOMS: atom_id res chain seq x y z
N MET A 1 26.21 56.52 3.14
CA MET A 1 24.74 56.44 3.21
C MET A 1 24.35 55.01 2.93
N GLU A 2 23.59 54.45 3.87
CA GLU A 2 23.14 53.07 3.97
C GLU A 2 22.16 52.60 2.86
N PRO A 3 21.88 51.28 2.81
CA PRO A 3 21.15 50.53 1.79
C PRO A 3 19.70 50.14 2.21
N ALA A 4 19.15 49.06 1.62
CA ALA A 4 17.92 48.29 1.93
C ALA A 4 16.74 48.56 0.96
N TYR A 5 15.95 47.63 0.43
CA TYR A 5 15.35 46.33 0.82
C TYR A 5 14.97 45.60 -0.51
N SER A 6 14.82 44.29 -0.70
CA SER A 6 14.94 43.10 0.14
C SER A 6 15.10 41.88 -0.77
N ALA A 7 16.08 41.03 -0.47
CA ALA A 7 16.09 39.65 -0.88
C ALA A 7 15.14 38.85 0.02
N ARG A 8 14.03 38.31 -0.52
CA ARG A 8 13.19 37.28 0.13
C ARG A 8 12.30 36.61 -0.92
N ARG A 9 12.73 35.45 -1.45
CA ARG A 9 11.89 34.30 -1.87
C ARG A 9 12.72 33.20 -2.58
N ILE A 10 13.78 32.68 -1.94
CA ILE A 10 14.39 31.38 -2.29
C ILE A 10 14.69 30.59 -1.00
N GLN A 11 13.77 30.63 -0.03
CA GLN A 11 13.84 29.82 1.19
C GLN A 11 12.43 29.43 1.63
N THR A 12 11.70 28.63 0.85
CA THR A 12 10.45 28.00 1.34
C THR A 12 10.03 26.76 0.54
N VAL A 13 10.94 25.84 0.27
CA VAL A 13 10.54 24.48 -0.19
C VAL A 13 11.06 23.36 0.72
N SER A 14 12.04 23.63 1.59
CA SER A 14 12.57 22.60 2.50
C SER A 14 11.90 22.55 3.89
N PHE A 15 10.97 23.47 4.22
CA PHE A 15 10.42 23.59 5.59
C PHE A 15 8.94 23.18 5.72
N VAL A 16 8.26 22.89 4.61
CA VAL A 16 6.82 22.52 4.62
C VAL A 16 6.63 20.99 4.69
N PHE A 17 7.65 20.20 4.39
CA PHE A 17 7.53 18.74 4.36
C PHE A 17 7.55 18.09 5.74
N SER A 18 8.31 18.62 6.71
CA SER A 18 8.44 17.98 8.04
C SER A 18 7.26 18.22 8.97
N LYS A 19 6.50 19.32 8.80
CA LYS A 19 5.34 19.64 9.66
C LYS A 19 4.01 19.05 9.18
N LEU A 20 3.90 18.60 7.93
CA LEU A 20 2.63 18.08 7.38
C LEU A 20 2.62 16.57 7.16
N THR A 21 3.78 15.90 7.17
CA THR A 21 3.85 14.45 6.96
C THR A 21 4.21 13.66 8.21
N GLY A 22 4.87 14.26 9.21
CA GLY A 22 5.32 13.55 10.41
C GLY A 22 6.25 12.36 10.14
N ILE A 23 6.75 12.21 8.90
CA ILE A 23 7.60 11.09 8.49
C ILE A 23 9.05 11.58 8.52
N ASP A 24 9.81 11.04 9.47
CA ASP A 24 11.25 11.19 9.56
C ASP A 24 11.91 10.60 8.28
N PRO A 25 12.86 11.29 7.63
CA PRO A 25 13.65 10.74 6.51
C PRO A 25 14.38 9.41 6.81
N ALA A 26 14.49 9.01 8.09
CA ALA A 26 14.98 7.68 8.50
C ALA A 26 13.97 6.53 8.25
N VAL A 27 12.69 6.82 7.96
CA VAL A 27 11.64 5.80 7.68
C VAL A 27 11.68 5.30 6.23
N LEU A 28 12.68 5.71 5.44
CA LEU A 28 13.01 5.11 4.14
C LEU A 28 13.81 3.79 4.26
N GLU A 29 13.87 3.18 5.45
CA GLU A 29 14.33 1.79 5.58
C GLU A 29 13.35 0.84 4.86
N PHE A 30 13.90 -0.04 4.03
CA PHE A 30 13.18 -1.05 3.24
C PHE A 30 12.62 -2.19 4.11
N SER A 31 11.83 -1.87 5.12
CA SER A 31 11.22 -2.83 6.03
C SER A 31 9.71 -2.62 6.13
N SER A 32 8.99 -3.65 5.64
CA SER A 32 7.61 -4.03 5.99
C SER A 32 6.56 -2.92 6.10
N CYS A 33 5.77 -2.72 5.04
CA CYS A 33 4.43 -2.16 5.17
C CYS A 33 3.47 -3.28 5.61
N GLN A 34 2.89 -3.14 6.80
CA GLN A 34 1.99 -4.11 7.44
C GLN A 34 0.51 -4.01 6.99
N ILE A 35 0.17 -3.08 6.09
CA ILE A 35 -1.24 -2.79 5.75
C ILE A 35 -1.70 -3.49 4.46
N CYS A 36 -0.78 -4.18 3.77
CA CYS A 36 -1.13 -5.04 2.65
C CYS A 36 -0.80 -6.49 3.00
N ASP A 37 -1.74 -7.20 3.65
CA ASP A 37 -1.85 -8.67 3.54
C ASP A 37 -2.34 -9.09 2.13
N TYR A 38 -2.01 -8.29 1.11
CA TYR A 38 -1.82 -8.75 -0.25
C TYR A 38 -0.43 -9.36 -0.29
N GLU A 39 -0.37 -10.69 -0.11
CA GLU A 39 0.86 -11.47 -0.16
C GLU A 39 1.78 -11.05 -1.32
N ALA A 40 3.08 -11.26 -1.12
CA ALA A 40 4.21 -10.89 -1.98
C ALA A 40 4.24 -11.56 -3.39
N GLY A 41 3.09 -11.67 -4.07
CA GLY A 41 2.93 -12.22 -5.43
C GLY A 41 1.87 -11.52 -6.30
N LYS A 42 1.25 -10.42 -5.86
CA LYS A 42 0.18 -9.73 -6.62
C LYS A 42 0.59 -8.31 -7.03
N CYS A 43 1.57 -8.20 -7.93
CA CYS A 43 1.90 -6.92 -8.57
C CYS A 43 0.82 -6.53 -9.59
N MET A 44 0.50 -5.23 -9.61
CA MET A 44 -0.56 -4.64 -10.43
C MET A 44 0.04 -3.80 -11.53
N THR A 45 -0.55 -3.87 -12.72
CA THR A 45 -0.14 -3.12 -13.90
C THR A 45 -1.37 -2.76 -14.70
N GLN A 46 -1.35 -1.56 -15.27
CA GLN A 46 -2.40 -1.09 -16.16
C GLN A 46 -1.87 -1.11 -17.57
N PHE A 47 -2.61 -1.75 -18.47
CA PHE A 47 -2.33 -1.71 -19.91
C PHE A 47 -3.37 -0.82 -20.57
N LEU A 48 -3.24 0.48 -20.36
CA LEU A 48 -3.92 1.48 -21.17
C LEU A 48 -3.38 1.39 -22.59
N LEU A 49 -4.22 0.98 -23.56
CA LEU A 49 -4.08 1.50 -24.92
C LEU A 49 -4.64 2.92 -24.86
N ASP A 50 -3.76 3.92 -24.96
CA ASP A 50 -4.19 5.28 -25.26
C ASP A 50 -4.77 5.23 -26.68
N LYS A 51 -6.06 5.53 -26.83
CA LYS A 51 -6.67 5.84 -28.12
C LYS A 51 -7.35 7.20 -28.01
N MET A 52 -6.56 8.24 -28.27
CA MET A 52 -7.05 9.54 -28.68
C MET A 52 -6.70 9.70 -30.16
N GLU A 53 -7.54 10.39 -30.90
CA GLU A 53 -7.66 10.41 -32.37
C GLU A 53 -6.40 10.87 -33.16
N THR A 54 -5.22 10.95 -32.55
CA THR A 54 -4.00 11.49 -33.18
C THR A 54 -2.74 10.62 -33.07
N GLY A 55 -2.81 9.38 -32.54
CA GLY A 55 -1.66 8.47 -32.56
C GLY A 55 -2.02 7.06 -32.11
N MET A 56 -2.30 6.17 -33.05
CA MET A 56 -2.63 4.78 -32.72
C MET A 56 -1.47 4.11 -31.99
N THR A 57 -1.73 3.58 -30.79
CA THR A 57 -0.88 2.51 -30.28
C THR A 57 -0.87 1.39 -31.33
N PRO A 58 0.31 0.92 -31.81
CA PRO A 58 0.36 -0.10 -32.83
C PRO A 58 -0.46 -1.34 -32.45
N LYS A 59 -1.20 -1.88 -33.41
CA LYS A 59 -1.96 -3.12 -33.24
C LYS A 59 -1.02 -4.22 -32.73
N GLY A 60 -1.46 -4.97 -31.73
CA GLY A 60 -0.69 -6.03 -31.10
C GLY A 60 0.24 -5.58 -29.97
N LEU A 61 0.51 -4.28 -29.79
CA LEU A 61 1.40 -3.83 -28.72
C LEU A 61 0.78 -4.05 -27.32
N GLY A 62 -0.55 -3.96 -27.21
CA GLY A 62 -1.27 -4.29 -25.98
C GLY A 62 -1.12 -5.78 -25.66
N TYR A 63 -1.37 -6.65 -26.64
CA TYR A 63 -1.18 -8.10 -26.55
C TYR A 63 0.26 -8.47 -26.10
N GLU A 64 1.29 -7.98 -26.77
CA GLU A 64 2.69 -8.29 -26.45
C GLU A 64 3.08 -7.81 -25.05
N SER A 65 2.63 -6.60 -24.67
CA SER A 65 2.95 -6.02 -23.37
C SER A 65 2.30 -6.79 -22.22
N VAL A 66 1.06 -7.26 -22.40
CA VAL A 66 0.36 -8.10 -21.41
C VAL A 66 1.07 -9.45 -21.27
N LYS A 67 1.42 -10.12 -22.38
CA LYS A 67 2.17 -11.39 -22.34
C LYS A 67 3.48 -11.23 -21.58
N LEU A 68 4.28 -10.22 -21.93
CA LEU A 68 5.53 -9.94 -21.26
C LEU A 68 5.33 -9.64 -19.78
N ALA A 69 4.30 -8.87 -19.42
CA ALA A 69 4.05 -8.55 -18.02
C ALA A 69 3.69 -9.79 -17.20
N ILE A 70 2.88 -10.70 -17.75
CA ILE A 70 2.58 -11.97 -17.10
C ILE A 70 3.88 -12.79 -16.91
N ASP A 71 4.75 -12.84 -17.92
CA ASP A 71 6.06 -13.51 -17.85
C ASP A 71 6.99 -12.90 -16.81
N VAL A 72 6.97 -11.57 -16.65
CA VAL A 72 7.73 -10.83 -15.63
C VAL A 72 7.22 -11.11 -14.22
N GLY A 73 5.93 -11.43 -14.07
CA GLY A 73 5.31 -11.79 -12.80
C GLY A 73 4.13 -10.91 -12.40
N TYR A 74 3.68 -9.99 -13.26
CA TYR A 74 2.45 -9.23 -12.99
C TYR A 74 1.25 -10.18 -12.98
N ARG A 75 0.31 -9.92 -12.06
CA ARG A 75 -0.90 -10.72 -11.90
C ARG A 75 -2.16 -9.90 -11.95
N HIS A 76 -2.12 -8.63 -11.60
CA HIS A 76 -3.25 -7.73 -11.79
C HIS A 76 -3.09 -6.94 -13.08
N ILE A 77 -4.08 -7.08 -13.97
CA ILE A 77 -4.21 -6.40 -15.25
C ILE A 77 -5.43 -5.48 -15.20
N ASP A 78 -5.20 -4.18 -15.32
CA ASP A 78 -6.27 -3.18 -15.39
C ASP A 78 -6.60 -2.83 -16.85
N GLY A 79 -7.87 -3.01 -17.22
CA GLY A 79 -8.44 -2.69 -18.53
C GLY A 79 -9.73 -1.87 -18.40
N ALA A 80 -10.30 -1.45 -19.52
CA ALA A 80 -11.59 -0.77 -19.60
C ALA A 80 -12.14 -0.87 -21.02
N LEU A 81 -13.46 -0.79 -21.16
CA LEU A 81 -14.13 -0.82 -22.45
C LEU A 81 -13.63 0.30 -23.39
N VAL A 82 -13.40 1.49 -22.86
CA VAL A 82 -12.97 2.67 -23.63
C VAL A 82 -11.49 2.61 -24.08
N TYR A 83 -10.72 1.60 -23.65
CA TYR A 83 -9.35 1.41 -24.12
C TYR A 83 -9.30 0.66 -25.46
N PHE A 84 -10.43 0.08 -25.89
CA PHE A 84 -10.56 -0.64 -27.16
C PHE A 84 -9.57 -1.81 -27.34
N ASN A 85 -9.10 -2.39 -26.23
CA ASN A 85 -8.02 -3.38 -26.23
C ASN A 85 -8.37 -4.70 -25.52
N GLU A 86 -9.59 -4.84 -25.00
CA GLU A 86 -10.02 -6.01 -24.25
C GLU A 86 -9.82 -7.32 -25.03
N HIS A 87 -9.95 -7.28 -26.37
CA HIS A 87 -9.70 -8.43 -27.23
C HIS A 87 -8.23 -8.89 -27.22
N GLU A 88 -7.29 -7.95 -27.29
CA GLU A 88 -5.85 -8.22 -27.20
C GLU A 88 -5.46 -8.71 -25.80
N VAL A 89 -5.98 -8.05 -24.76
CA VAL A 89 -5.70 -8.40 -23.37
C VAL A 89 -6.24 -9.80 -23.04
N GLY A 90 -7.48 -10.09 -23.43
CA GLY A 90 -8.09 -11.40 -23.26
C GLY A 90 -7.31 -12.48 -23.99
N GLN A 91 -6.89 -12.23 -25.23
CA GLN A 91 -6.07 -13.17 -25.99
C GLN A 91 -4.74 -13.47 -25.27
N ALA A 92 -4.03 -12.43 -24.82
CA ALA A 92 -2.77 -12.59 -24.11
C ALA A 92 -2.91 -13.41 -22.81
N ILE A 93 -3.97 -13.16 -22.03
CA ILE A 93 -4.27 -13.93 -20.80
C ILE A 93 -4.53 -15.40 -21.14
N ARG A 94 -5.41 -15.69 -22.11
CA ARG A 94 -5.77 -17.07 -22.47
C ARG A 94 -4.59 -17.86 -23.01
N GLU A 95 -3.74 -17.23 -23.82
CA GLU A 95 -2.52 -17.88 -24.31
C GLU A 95 -1.54 -18.17 -23.17
N LYS A 96 -1.36 -17.25 -22.22
CA LYS A 96 -0.50 -17.52 -21.05
C LYS A 96 -1.04 -18.62 -20.14
N ILE A 97 -2.36 -18.78 -20.10
CA ILE A 97 -3.00 -19.93 -19.45
C ILE A 97 -2.74 -21.23 -20.24
N ALA A 98 -2.92 -21.21 -21.56
CA ALA A 98 -2.68 -22.37 -22.43
C ALA A 98 -1.20 -22.81 -22.46
N GLU A 99 -0.27 -21.85 -22.35
CA GLU A 99 1.17 -22.08 -22.19
C GLU A 99 1.54 -22.66 -20.79
N GLY A 100 0.58 -22.74 -19.86
CA GLY A 100 0.81 -23.21 -18.48
C GLY A 100 1.62 -22.26 -17.61
N LYS A 101 1.76 -20.98 -18.00
CA LYS A 101 2.53 -19.96 -17.26
C LYS A 101 1.78 -19.44 -16.03
N VAL A 102 0.46 -19.39 -16.10
CA VAL A 102 -0.46 -18.95 -15.05
C VAL A 102 -1.76 -19.72 -15.16
N LYS A 103 -2.54 -19.77 -14.08
CA LYS A 103 -3.93 -20.19 -14.11
C LYS A 103 -4.86 -18.98 -14.11
N ARG A 104 -6.15 -19.17 -14.42
CA ARG A 104 -7.12 -18.06 -14.39
C ARG A 104 -7.20 -17.43 -13.00
N GLU A 105 -7.16 -18.24 -11.94
CA GLU A 105 -7.17 -17.81 -10.54
C GLU A 105 -5.91 -17.05 -10.11
N ASP A 106 -4.82 -17.13 -10.88
CA ASP A 106 -3.61 -16.33 -10.62
C ASP A 106 -3.75 -14.91 -11.19
N ILE A 107 -4.62 -14.69 -12.17
CA ILE A 107 -4.84 -13.38 -12.80
C ILE A 107 -5.97 -12.64 -12.10
N PHE A 108 -5.71 -11.38 -11.78
CA PHE A 108 -6.70 -10.41 -11.32
C PHE A 108 -6.98 -9.42 -12.46
N TYR A 109 -8.10 -9.59 -13.16
CA TYR A 109 -8.52 -8.65 -14.20
C TYR A 109 -9.50 -7.61 -13.65
N CYS A 110 -9.18 -6.34 -13.82
CA CYS A 110 -10.06 -5.20 -13.50
C CYS A 110 -10.68 -4.65 -14.80
N GLY A 111 -12.01 -4.68 -14.90
CA GLY A 111 -12.79 -4.04 -15.96
C GLY A 111 -13.55 -2.81 -15.43
N LYS A 112 -14.05 -1.97 -16.33
CA LYS A 112 -14.77 -0.73 -15.96
C LYS A 112 -16.06 -0.54 -16.73
N LEU A 113 -17.09 -0.05 -16.02
CA LEU A 113 -18.34 0.42 -16.58
C LEU A 113 -18.14 1.84 -17.14
N TRP A 114 -18.30 1.98 -18.46
CA TRP A 114 -18.18 3.28 -19.12
C TRP A 114 -19.44 4.14 -18.94
N ASN A 115 -19.24 5.46 -19.03
CA ASN A 115 -20.21 6.50 -18.67
C ASN A 115 -21.54 6.45 -19.44
N THR A 116 -21.58 5.89 -20.64
CA THR A 116 -22.82 5.75 -21.44
C THR A 116 -23.67 4.55 -21.01
N PHE A 117 -23.18 3.73 -20.08
CA PHE A 117 -23.86 2.51 -19.59
C PHE A 117 -24.24 2.58 -18.11
N HIS A 118 -24.29 3.78 -17.53
CA HIS A 118 -24.75 3.95 -16.15
C HIS A 118 -26.23 3.61 -15.88
N PRO A 119 -27.20 3.77 -16.81
CA PRO A 119 -28.56 3.32 -16.55
C PRO A 119 -28.56 1.85 -16.09
N PRO A 120 -29.26 1.50 -14.99
CA PRO A 120 -29.15 0.18 -14.36
C PRO A 120 -29.33 -1.00 -15.33
N GLU A 121 -30.24 -0.87 -16.28
CA GLU A 121 -30.54 -1.85 -17.32
C GLU A 121 -29.39 -2.08 -18.31
N LEU A 122 -28.43 -1.17 -18.40
CA LEU A 122 -27.27 -1.25 -19.30
C LEU A 122 -26.00 -1.77 -18.62
N VAL A 123 -25.95 -1.81 -17.29
CA VAL A 123 -24.76 -2.21 -16.52
C VAL A 123 -24.36 -3.65 -16.81
N ARG A 124 -25.29 -4.59 -16.66
CA ARG A 124 -25.03 -6.02 -16.89
C ARG A 124 -24.70 -6.31 -18.36
N PRO A 125 -25.46 -5.83 -19.37
CA PRO A 125 -25.09 -6.00 -20.77
C PRO A 125 -23.69 -5.46 -21.11
N SER A 126 -23.27 -4.35 -20.48
CA SER A 126 -21.93 -3.80 -20.66
C SER A 126 -20.85 -4.75 -20.13
N LEU A 127 -21.04 -5.30 -18.93
CA LEU A 127 -20.12 -6.30 -18.37
C LEU A 127 -20.10 -7.60 -19.20
N GLU A 128 -21.25 -8.10 -19.64
CA GLU A 128 -21.33 -9.29 -20.49
C GLU A 128 -20.63 -9.09 -21.84
N ARG A 129 -20.68 -7.86 -22.40
CA ARG A 129 -19.89 -7.49 -23.57
C ARG A 129 -18.39 -7.57 -23.30
N THR A 130 -17.92 -6.98 -22.20
CA THR A 130 -16.52 -7.06 -21.77
C THR A 130 -16.07 -8.53 -21.61
N LEU A 131 -16.87 -9.35 -20.92
CA LEU A 131 -16.59 -10.79 -20.72
C LEU A 131 -16.50 -11.55 -22.04
N LYS A 132 -17.44 -11.31 -22.96
CA LYS A 132 -17.45 -11.90 -24.30
C LYS A 132 -16.21 -11.51 -25.09
N THR A 133 -15.81 -10.24 -25.06
CA THR A 133 -14.62 -9.75 -25.77
C THR A 133 -13.33 -10.31 -25.17
N LEU A 134 -13.25 -10.39 -23.85
CA LEU A 134 -12.13 -11.01 -23.13
C LEU A 134 -12.11 -12.54 -23.25
N GLN A 135 -13.25 -13.15 -23.61
CA GLN A 135 -13.52 -14.60 -23.51
C GLN A 135 -13.13 -15.14 -22.13
N LEU A 136 -13.63 -14.48 -21.08
CA LEU A 136 -13.48 -14.89 -19.69
C LEU A 136 -14.87 -15.08 -19.07
N ASP A 137 -15.01 -16.02 -18.15
CA ASP A 137 -16.28 -16.28 -17.46
C ASP A 137 -16.62 -15.22 -16.41
N TYR A 138 -15.59 -14.56 -15.86
CA TYR A 138 -15.72 -13.50 -14.87
C TYR A 138 -14.54 -12.51 -14.92
N VAL A 139 -14.76 -11.31 -14.39
CA VAL A 139 -13.69 -10.35 -14.04
C VAL A 139 -13.48 -10.31 -12.53
N ASP A 140 -12.26 -10.10 -12.06
CA ASP A 140 -11.97 -10.11 -10.61
C ASP A 140 -12.47 -8.84 -9.92
N LEU A 141 -12.44 -7.72 -10.65
CA LEU A 141 -12.96 -6.43 -10.21
C LEU A 141 -13.71 -5.76 -11.36
N TYR A 142 -14.90 -5.24 -11.08
CA TYR A 142 -15.62 -4.35 -11.99
C TYR A 142 -15.90 -3.02 -11.30
N VAL A 143 -15.45 -1.90 -11.89
CA VAL A 143 -15.60 -0.58 -11.28
C VAL A 143 -16.44 0.38 -12.11
N VAL A 144 -17.17 1.30 -11.47
CA VAL A 144 -17.75 2.47 -12.14
C VAL A 144 -16.62 3.43 -12.53
N GLU A 145 -16.42 3.71 -13.82
CA GLU A 145 -15.20 4.41 -14.29
C GLU A 145 -15.12 5.89 -13.89
N LEU A 146 -16.25 6.60 -13.99
CA LEU A 146 -16.39 7.99 -13.54
C LEU A 146 -17.74 8.14 -12.84
N PRO A 147 -17.90 9.05 -11.87
CA PRO A 147 -19.18 9.30 -11.20
C PRO A 147 -20.14 10.18 -12.03
N MET A 148 -20.00 10.20 -13.35
CA MET A 148 -20.75 11.07 -14.26
C MET A 148 -21.26 10.25 -15.45
N ALA A 149 -22.57 10.29 -15.69
CA ALA A 149 -23.15 9.61 -16.84
C ALA A 149 -23.16 10.50 -18.08
N PHE A 150 -22.93 9.86 -19.22
CA PHE A 150 -23.11 10.44 -20.55
C PHE A 150 -24.40 9.91 -21.18
N LYS A 151 -24.89 10.60 -22.22
CA LYS A 151 -26.05 10.15 -23.00
C LYS A 151 -25.87 8.68 -23.40
N PRO A 152 -26.80 7.78 -23.03
CA PRO A 152 -26.70 6.37 -23.38
C PRO A 152 -26.65 6.16 -24.90
N GLY A 153 -25.85 5.19 -25.32
CA GLY A 153 -25.64 4.83 -26.73
C GLY A 153 -24.23 4.30 -27.01
N ASP A 154 -23.97 4.01 -28.29
CA ASP A 154 -22.71 3.43 -28.76
C ASP A 154 -21.56 4.44 -28.88
N THR A 155 -21.88 5.74 -28.91
CA THR A 155 -20.88 6.81 -28.94
C THR A 155 -20.31 7.02 -27.54
N PHE A 156 -19.07 6.59 -27.29
CA PHE A 156 -18.42 6.68 -25.98
C PHE A 156 -18.34 8.12 -25.42
N TYR A 157 -18.09 9.11 -26.27
CA TYR A 157 -18.01 10.52 -25.88
C TYR A 157 -19.04 11.33 -26.67
N PRO A 158 -20.34 11.23 -26.34
CA PRO A 158 -21.39 11.91 -27.10
C PRO A 158 -21.21 13.43 -26.95
N LYS A 159 -21.20 14.15 -28.08
CA LYS A 159 -21.08 15.61 -28.14
C LYS A 159 -22.29 16.22 -28.84
N ASP A 160 -22.68 17.43 -28.43
CA ASP A 160 -23.66 18.25 -29.13
C ASP A 160 -23.04 18.94 -30.35
N ASP A 161 -23.85 19.70 -31.09
CA ASP A 161 -23.42 20.43 -32.30
C ASP A 161 -22.33 21.49 -32.01
N ASN A 162 -22.16 21.90 -30.75
CA ASN A 162 -21.11 22.83 -30.31
C ASN A 162 -19.84 22.10 -29.80
N GLY A 163 -19.78 20.78 -29.93
CA GLY A 163 -18.65 19.96 -29.49
C GLY A 163 -18.60 19.69 -27.97
N LYS A 164 -19.65 20.06 -27.22
CA LYS A 164 -19.71 19.85 -25.76
C LYS A 164 -20.26 18.46 -25.44
N HIS A 165 -19.68 17.81 -24.43
CA HIS A 165 -20.16 16.50 -23.97
C HIS A 165 -21.63 16.54 -23.50
N ILE A 166 -22.42 15.55 -23.92
CA ILE A 166 -23.81 15.39 -23.54
C ILE A 166 -23.90 14.51 -22.29
N PHE A 167 -24.19 15.13 -21.16
CA PHE A 167 -24.40 14.44 -19.88
C PHE A 167 -25.80 13.84 -19.79
N TYR A 168 -25.93 12.79 -18.96
CA TYR A 168 -27.20 12.15 -18.66
C TYR A 168 -27.44 12.14 -17.15
N LYS A 169 -28.68 12.38 -16.73
CA LYS A 169 -29.06 12.29 -15.32
C LYS A 169 -29.42 10.85 -15.00
N THR A 170 -28.60 10.19 -14.19
CA THR A 170 -28.86 8.85 -13.65
C THR A 170 -28.67 8.86 -12.14
N ASP A 171 -29.32 7.92 -11.47
CA ASP A 171 -29.07 7.66 -10.06
C ASP A 171 -27.88 6.71 -9.90
N LEU A 172 -26.78 7.23 -9.35
CA LEU A 172 -25.57 6.43 -9.06
C LEU A 172 -25.85 5.30 -8.07
N CYS A 173 -26.80 5.47 -7.15
CA CYS A 173 -27.19 4.40 -6.23
C CYS A 173 -27.87 3.26 -6.98
N ALA A 174 -28.75 3.56 -7.94
CA ALA A 174 -29.38 2.54 -8.78
C ALA A 174 -28.35 1.86 -9.72
N THR A 175 -27.39 2.61 -10.26
CA THR A 175 -26.25 2.02 -10.99
C THR A 175 -25.48 1.05 -10.10
N TRP A 176 -25.26 1.42 -8.82
CA TRP A 176 -24.59 0.55 -7.85
C TRP A 176 -25.38 -0.73 -7.54
N GLU A 177 -26.71 -0.68 -7.42
CA GLU A 177 -27.55 -1.88 -7.25
C GLU A 177 -27.37 -2.86 -8.42
N ALA A 178 -27.26 -2.35 -9.65
CA ALA A 178 -27.00 -3.18 -10.81
C ALA A 178 -25.58 -3.79 -10.79
N MET A 179 -24.58 -3.07 -10.25
CA MET A 179 -23.24 -3.61 -10.00
C MET A 179 -23.28 -4.73 -8.95
N GLU A 180 -24.05 -4.55 -7.86
CA GLU A 180 -24.28 -5.58 -6.84
C GLU A 180 -24.90 -6.84 -7.43
N ALA A 181 -25.90 -6.70 -8.30
CA ALA A 181 -26.52 -7.81 -9.02
C ALA A 181 -25.53 -8.55 -9.94
N CYS A 182 -24.61 -7.84 -10.59
CA CYS A 182 -23.54 -8.46 -11.40
C CYS A 182 -22.60 -9.31 -10.55
N LYS A 183 -22.28 -8.85 -9.34
CA LYS A 183 -21.48 -9.63 -8.38
C LYS A 183 -22.25 -10.86 -7.90
N ASP A 184 -23.51 -10.71 -7.53
CA ASP A 184 -24.35 -11.81 -7.07
C ASP A 184 -24.53 -12.89 -8.15
N ALA A 185 -24.59 -12.49 -9.43
CA ALA A 185 -24.63 -13.39 -10.57
C ALA A 185 -23.29 -14.08 -10.89
N GLY A 186 -22.20 -13.73 -10.18
CA GLY A 186 -20.87 -14.32 -10.39
C GLY A 186 -20.08 -13.78 -11.59
N LEU A 187 -20.61 -12.79 -12.31
CA LEU A 187 -19.95 -12.15 -13.46
C LEU A 187 -18.72 -11.33 -13.04
N THR A 188 -18.71 -10.88 -11.79
CA THR A 188 -17.54 -10.27 -11.16
C THR A 188 -17.34 -10.75 -9.73
N LYS A 189 -16.09 -10.90 -9.28
CA LYS A 189 -15.78 -11.30 -7.90
C LYS A 189 -15.90 -10.14 -6.91
N SER A 190 -15.53 -8.94 -7.35
CA SER A 190 -15.55 -7.72 -6.53
C SER A 190 -16.04 -6.53 -7.32
N ILE A 191 -16.64 -5.56 -6.63
CA ILE A 191 -17.08 -4.30 -7.26
C ILE A 191 -16.48 -3.10 -6.54
N GLY A 192 -16.16 -2.06 -7.31
CA GLY A 192 -15.54 -0.85 -6.80
C GLY A 192 -15.92 0.38 -7.62
N VAL A 193 -15.24 1.49 -7.37
CA VAL A 193 -15.44 2.74 -8.09
C VAL A 193 -14.10 3.31 -8.56
N SER A 194 -14.16 4.26 -9.48
CA SER A 194 -13.01 5.01 -9.98
C SER A 194 -13.38 6.49 -10.11
N ASN A 195 -12.45 7.37 -9.77
CA ASN A 195 -12.62 8.83 -9.79
C ASN A 195 -13.68 9.39 -8.83
N PHE A 196 -14.03 8.65 -7.78
CA PHE A 196 -15.01 9.12 -6.79
C PHE A 196 -14.32 9.99 -5.74
N ASN A 197 -14.93 11.14 -5.46
CA ASN A 197 -14.57 11.93 -4.29
C ASN A 197 -15.27 11.42 -3.02
N ARG A 198 -14.91 11.97 -1.86
CA ARG A 198 -15.49 11.59 -0.56
C ARG A 198 -17.02 11.65 -0.54
N ARG A 199 -17.63 12.70 -1.10
CA ARG A 199 -19.09 12.87 -1.07
C ARG A 199 -19.80 11.79 -1.89
N GLN A 200 -19.22 11.41 -3.03
CA GLN A 200 -19.76 10.34 -3.87
C GLN A 200 -19.55 8.96 -3.24
N LEU A 201 -18.44 8.74 -2.54
CA LEU A 201 -18.27 7.53 -1.72
C LEU A 201 -19.30 7.45 -0.60
N GLU A 202 -19.51 8.54 0.15
CA GLU A 202 -20.56 8.60 1.19
C GLU A 202 -21.96 8.39 0.62
N LEU A 203 -22.24 8.85 -0.60
CA LEU A 203 -23.53 8.60 -1.27
C LEU A 203 -23.79 7.09 -1.41
N ILE A 204 -22.82 6.32 -1.89
CA ILE A 204 -22.94 4.86 -2.03
C ILE A 204 -22.94 4.18 -0.66
N LEU A 205 -22.04 4.57 0.25
CA LEU A 205 -21.91 3.94 1.57
C LEU A 205 -23.14 4.13 2.47
N ASN A 206 -23.88 5.22 2.29
CA ASN A 206 -25.10 5.52 3.06
C ASN A 206 -26.38 5.17 2.30
N LYS A 207 -26.27 4.52 1.14
CA LYS A 207 -27.42 4.08 0.35
C LYS A 207 -28.28 3.10 1.17
N PRO A 208 -29.61 3.30 1.25
CA PRO A 208 -30.50 2.32 1.88
C PRO A 208 -30.38 0.94 1.22
N GLY A 209 -30.29 -0.11 2.03
CA GLY A 209 -30.19 -1.49 1.56
C GLY A 209 -28.88 -1.83 0.83
N LEU A 210 -27.80 -1.07 1.05
CA LEU A 210 -26.47 -1.40 0.52
C LEU A 210 -26.08 -2.85 0.87
N LYS A 211 -25.83 -3.67 -0.15
CA LYS A 211 -25.50 -5.10 0.01
C LYS A 211 -23.99 -5.34 -0.02
N HIS A 212 -23.30 -4.72 -0.97
CA HIS A 212 -21.85 -4.84 -1.15
C HIS A 212 -21.21 -3.45 -1.18
N ARG A 213 -20.29 -3.21 -0.24
CA ARG A 213 -19.50 -1.97 -0.20
C ARG A 213 -18.49 -1.94 -1.36
N PRO A 214 -18.13 -0.76 -1.89
CA PRO A 214 -17.04 -0.66 -2.87
C PRO A 214 -15.73 -1.11 -2.24
N VAL A 215 -15.07 -2.11 -2.84
CA VAL A 215 -13.79 -2.63 -2.31
C VAL A 215 -12.60 -1.71 -2.62
N SER A 216 -12.75 -0.88 -3.66
CA SER A 216 -11.68 -0.01 -4.13
C SER A 216 -12.22 1.33 -4.64
N ASN A 217 -11.35 2.35 -4.58
CA ASN A 217 -11.49 3.59 -5.32
C ASN A 217 -10.22 3.81 -6.15
N GLN A 218 -10.33 3.66 -7.47
CA GLN A 218 -9.23 3.91 -8.40
C GLN A 218 -9.15 5.42 -8.72
N ILE A 219 -8.03 6.08 -8.43
CA ILE A 219 -7.89 7.55 -8.55
C ILE A 219 -6.50 7.95 -9.05
N GLU A 220 -6.37 9.16 -9.58
CA GLU A 220 -5.05 9.74 -9.87
C GLU A 220 -4.29 9.90 -8.56
N CYS A 221 -3.12 9.26 -8.45
CA CYS A 221 -2.29 9.35 -7.27
C CYS A 221 -0.80 9.22 -7.61
N HIS A 222 -0.04 10.29 -7.42
CA HIS A 222 1.41 10.36 -7.65
C HIS A 222 2.04 11.45 -6.76
N PRO A 223 3.37 11.62 -6.72
CA PRO A 223 4.03 12.56 -5.80
C PRO A 223 3.55 14.02 -5.89
N TYR A 224 3.09 14.49 -7.06
CA TYR A 224 2.48 15.83 -7.20
C TYR A 224 1.00 15.89 -6.85
N PHE A 225 0.31 14.76 -6.77
CA PHE A 225 -1.10 14.68 -6.41
C PHE A 225 -1.33 13.50 -5.47
N THR A 226 -0.97 13.71 -4.20
CA THR A 226 -0.81 12.62 -3.22
C THR A 226 -2.10 12.18 -2.55
N GLN A 227 -3.22 12.89 -2.76
CA GLN A 227 -4.56 12.53 -2.26
C GLN A 227 -4.66 12.23 -0.74
N PRO A 228 -3.96 12.94 0.18
CA PRO A 228 -3.81 12.49 1.57
C PRO A 228 -5.14 12.37 2.31
N LYS A 229 -6.06 13.32 2.11
CA LYS A 229 -7.38 13.30 2.76
C LYS A 229 -8.27 12.17 2.25
N LEU A 230 -8.23 11.89 0.95
CA LEU A 230 -9.04 10.83 0.35
C LEU A 230 -8.48 9.46 0.68
N LEU A 231 -7.14 9.31 0.69
CA LEU A 231 -6.47 8.08 1.11
C LEU A 231 -6.82 7.71 2.55
N GLU A 232 -6.74 8.68 3.47
CA GLU A 232 -7.10 8.46 4.87
C GLU A 232 -8.58 8.09 5.03
N TYR A 233 -9.46 8.78 4.31
CA TYR A 233 -10.88 8.46 4.30
C TYR A 233 -11.17 7.05 3.78
N CYS A 234 -10.56 6.66 2.66
CA CYS A 234 -10.69 5.31 2.11
C CYS A 234 -10.18 4.27 3.10
N ARG A 235 -9.04 4.51 3.77
CA ARG A 235 -8.49 3.64 4.81
C ARG A 235 -9.47 3.43 5.98
N GLN A 236 -10.09 4.50 6.47
CA GLN A 236 -11.10 4.44 7.53
C GLN A 236 -12.36 3.66 7.14
N LYS A 237 -12.66 3.58 5.83
CA LYS A 237 -13.83 2.87 5.30
C LYS A 237 -13.50 1.48 4.76
N GLU A 238 -12.25 1.04 4.91
CA GLU A 238 -11.70 -0.22 4.39
C GLU A 238 -11.80 -0.34 2.85
N ILE A 239 -11.62 0.79 2.17
CA ILE A 239 -11.61 0.90 0.71
C ILE A 239 -10.15 1.00 0.24
N VAL A 240 -9.73 0.08 -0.63
CA VAL A 240 -8.37 0.10 -1.20
C VAL A 240 -8.25 1.22 -2.23
N VAL A 241 -7.23 2.07 -2.11
CA VAL A 241 -6.92 3.07 -3.13
C VAL A 241 -6.04 2.45 -4.20
N ILE A 242 -6.51 2.47 -5.45
CA ILE A 242 -5.72 2.06 -6.62
C ILE A 242 -5.28 3.34 -7.36
N GLY A 243 -3.98 3.64 -7.34
CA GLY A 243 -3.40 4.84 -7.95
C GLY A 243 -3.11 4.65 -9.44
N TYR A 244 -3.93 5.26 -10.31
CA TYR A 244 -3.59 5.43 -11.72
C TYR A 244 -2.67 6.65 -11.93
N SER A 245 -2.02 6.70 -13.09
CA SER A 245 -0.99 7.68 -13.43
C SER A 245 0.13 7.80 -12.38
N PRO A 246 0.61 6.69 -11.76
CA PRO A 246 1.60 6.79 -10.67
C PRO A 246 2.96 7.31 -11.15
N LEU A 247 3.18 7.34 -12.48
CA LEU A 247 4.38 7.83 -13.17
C LEU A 247 4.19 9.21 -13.84
N GLY A 248 3.07 9.90 -13.58
CA GLY A 248 2.78 11.21 -14.15
C GLY A 248 2.20 11.16 -15.56
N THR A 249 1.27 10.22 -15.80
CA THR A 249 0.51 10.00 -17.06
C THR A 249 1.35 9.53 -18.25
N SER A 250 0.70 9.20 -19.37
CA SER A 250 1.34 9.04 -20.69
C SER A 250 1.66 10.39 -21.36
N ARG A 251 1.18 11.50 -20.79
CA ARG A 251 1.30 12.86 -21.31
C ARG A 251 0.74 13.03 -22.72
N ASP A 252 -0.38 12.39 -23.00
CA ASP A 252 -1.16 12.59 -24.22
C ASP A 252 -1.83 13.97 -24.17
N GLU A 253 -1.57 14.79 -25.20
CA GLU A 253 -2.00 16.19 -25.26
C GLU A 253 -3.52 16.39 -25.32
N SER A 254 -4.26 15.35 -25.69
CA SER A 254 -5.72 15.37 -25.78
C SER A 254 -6.42 15.45 -24.42
N TRP A 255 -5.74 15.05 -23.33
CA TRP A 255 -6.27 15.13 -21.96
C TRP A 255 -5.27 15.63 -20.91
N VAL A 256 -3.99 15.76 -21.25
CA VAL A 256 -2.95 16.28 -20.35
C VAL A 256 -2.51 17.67 -20.79
N ASN A 257 -2.58 18.64 -19.87
CA ASN A 257 -1.97 19.94 -20.08
C ASN A 257 -0.43 19.80 -20.10
N LEU A 258 0.18 19.86 -21.29
CA LEU A 258 1.61 19.67 -21.46
C LEU A 258 2.49 20.76 -20.84
N THR A 259 1.91 21.89 -20.44
CA THR A 259 2.63 22.91 -19.65
C THR A 259 2.98 22.43 -18.24
N CYS A 260 2.26 21.43 -17.71
CA CYS A 260 2.61 20.82 -16.44
C CYS A 260 3.94 20.06 -16.55
N PRO A 261 4.89 20.24 -15.61
CA PRO A 261 6.20 19.61 -15.70
C PRO A 261 6.09 18.07 -15.64
N PRO A 262 6.93 17.35 -16.39
CA PRO A 262 6.93 15.89 -16.36
C PRO A 262 7.48 15.38 -15.02
N LEU A 263 6.64 14.65 -14.28
CA LEU A 263 6.96 14.11 -12.95
C LEU A 263 8.33 13.43 -12.88
N LEU A 264 8.67 12.58 -13.85
CA LEU A 264 9.91 11.80 -13.82
C LEU A 264 11.17 12.63 -14.09
N LYS A 265 11.05 13.93 -14.41
CA LYS A 265 12.15 14.88 -14.51
C LYS A 265 12.32 15.73 -13.24
N ASP A 266 11.55 15.47 -12.19
CA ASP A 266 11.68 16.15 -10.92
C ASP A 266 13.06 15.91 -10.27
N ASP A 267 13.77 16.98 -9.95
CA ASP A 267 15.15 16.92 -9.42
C ASP A 267 15.23 16.15 -8.10
N LEU A 268 14.19 16.25 -7.24
CA LEU A 268 14.15 15.53 -5.98
C LEU A 268 13.97 14.03 -6.23
N LEU A 269 13.03 13.61 -7.09
CA LEU A 269 12.86 12.20 -7.44
C LEU A 269 14.13 11.61 -8.07
N ILE A 270 14.80 12.37 -8.95
CA ILE A 270 16.07 11.97 -9.56
C ILE A 270 17.16 11.83 -8.49
N SER A 271 17.30 12.80 -7.58
CA SER A 271 18.31 12.77 -6.52
C SER A 271 18.12 11.59 -5.56
N ILE A 272 16.88 11.27 -5.19
CA ILE A 272 16.54 10.10 -4.38
C ILE A 272 16.85 8.82 -5.16
N GLY A 273 16.52 8.78 -6.46
CA GLY A 273 16.88 7.66 -7.33
C GLY A 273 18.38 7.39 -7.33
N LYS A 274 19.20 8.43 -7.52
CA LYS A 274 20.67 8.33 -7.45
C LYS A 274 21.14 7.79 -6.10
N LYS A 275 20.60 8.31 -4.98
CA LYS A 275 20.93 7.85 -3.62
C LYS A 275 20.70 6.34 -3.44
N TYR A 276 19.61 5.80 -3.97
CA TYR A 276 19.24 4.40 -3.80
C TYR A 276 19.61 3.48 -4.96
N LYS A 277 20.32 3.99 -5.98
CA LYS A 277 20.64 3.27 -7.22
C LYS A 277 19.36 2.73 -7.90
N LYS A 278 18.34 3.59 -8.00
CA LYS A 278 17.02 3.31 -8.59
C LYS A 278 16.61 4.44 -9.54
N THR A 279 15.64 4.18 -10.42
CA THR A 279 15.09 5.22 -11.32
C THR A 279 14.06 6.09 -10.62
N ALA A 280 13.82 7.30 -11.14
CA ALA A 280 12.75 8.17 -10.64
C ALA A 280 11.37 7.49 -10.70
N ALA A 281 11.14 6.63 -11.71
CA ALA A 281 9.94 5.83 -11.82
C ALA A 281 9.79 4.85 -10.65
N GLN A 282 10.86 4.10 -10.32
CA GLN A 282 10.85 3.19 -9.18
C GLN A 282 10.64 3.93 -7.85
N ILE A 283 11.21 5.13 -7.69
CA ILE A 283 10.97 5.97 -6.52
C ILE A 283 9.51 6.40 -6.43
N ALA A 284 8.91 6.90 -7.53
CA ALA A 284 7.51 7.33 -7.56
C ALA A 284 6.54 6.17 -7.26
N LEU A 285 6.80 4.98 -7.81
CA LEU A 285 6.01 3.78 -7.51
C LEU A 285 6.17 3.35 -6.06
N ARG A 286 7.41 3.28 -5.55
CA ARG A 286 7.68 2.87 -4.18
C ARG A 286 7.05 3.83 -3.16
N PHE A 287 7.09 5.13 -3.45
CA PHE A 287 6.45 6.16 -2.64
C PHE A 287 4.95 5.87 -2.42
N ASN A 288 4.21 5.56 -3.49
CA ASN A 288 2.79 5.22 -3.37
C ASN A 288 2.57 3.87 -2.66
N VAL A 289 3.35 2.84 -2.99
CA VAL A 289 3.23 1.52 -2.35
C VAL A 289 3.45 1.58 -0.84
N GLN A 290 4.43 2.35 -0.37
CA GLN A 290 4.69 2.51 1.07
C GLN A 290 3.56 3.21 1.82
N ARG A 291 2.72 3.97 1.10
CA ARG A 291 1.55 4.66 1.65
C ARG A 291 0.28 3.80 1.62
N GLY A 292 0.39 2.53 1.26
CA GLY A 292 -0.75 1.62 1.13
C GLY A 292 -1.57 1.85 -0.14
N VAL A 293 -0.99 2.52 -1.15
CA VAL A 293 -1.64 2.69 -2.47
C VAL A 293 -1.24 1.53 -3.38
N ALA A 294 -2.24 0.86 -3.92
CA ALA A 294 -2.10 -0.09 -5.00
C ALA A 294 -1.75 0.64 -6.30
N VAL A 295 -0.54 0.50 -6.85
CA VAL A 295 -0.14 1.24 -8.06
C VAL A 295 -0.36 0.44 -9.33
N ILE A 296 -0.80 1.11 -10.40
CA ILE A 296 -0.96 0.52 -11.73
C ILE A 296 -0.09 1.25 -12.78
N PRO A 297 1.24 1.01 -12.81
CA PRO A 297 2.09 1.59 -13.85
C PRO A 297 1.73 1.03 -15.23
N LYS A 298 1.92 1.86 -16.26
CA LYS A 298 1.80 1.46 -17.68
C LYS A 298 3.14 1.61 -18.38
N SER A 299 3.48 0.63 -19.21
CA SER A 299 4.59 0.73 -20.17
C SER A 299 4.36 -0.24 -21.33
N PHE A 300 4.74 0.17 -22.54
CA PHE A 300 4.91 -0.73 -23.69
C PHE A 300 6.38 -1.03 -24.00
N ASN A 301 7.31 -0.42 -23.27
CA ASN A 301 8.72 -0.72 -23.38
C ASN A 301 9.05 -1.92 -22.47
N PRO A 302 9.63 -3.02 -23.02
CA PRO A 302 9.95 -4.22 -22.27
C PRO A 302 10.83 -4.01 -21.05
N ASP A 303 11.85 -3.16 -21.15
CA ASP A 303 12.79 -2.90 -20.06
C ASP A 303 12.10 -2.16 -18.92
N ARG A 304 11.25 -1.18 -19.24
CA ARG A 304 10.45 -0.48 -18.24
C ARG A 304 9.39 -1.37 -17.58
N ILE A 305 8.80 -2.32 -18.30
CA ILE A 305 7.89 -3.32 -17.69
C ILE A 305 8.63 -4.12 -16.61
N LYS A 306 9.83 -4.61 -16.93
CA LYS A 306 10.71 -5.34 -15.99
C LYS A 306 11.17 -4.43 -14.84
N GLU A 307 11.62 -3.21 -15.14
CA GLU A 307 12.12 -2.24 -14.15
C GLU A 307 11.05 -1.86 -13.12
N ASN A 308 9.82 -1.59 -13.59
CA ASN A 308 8.69 -1.26 -12.72
C ASN A 308 8.35 -2.40 -11.74
N PHE A 309 8.56 -3.66 -12.16
CA PHE A 309 8.27 -4.82 -11.31
C PHE A 309 9.24 -4.93 -10.12
N GLN A 310 10.46 -4.38 -10.26
CA GLN A 310 11.50 -4.41 -9.21
C GLN A 310 11.23 -3.45 -8.04
N VAL A 311 10.09 -2.74 -8.03
CA VAL A 311 9.65 -1.90 -6.89
C VAL A 311 9.30 -2.76 -5.67
N PHE A 312 8.89 -4.00 -5.92
CA PHE A 312 8.65 -4.99 -4.87
C PHE A 312 9.91 -5.79 -4.63
N ARG A 313 10.24 -6.04 -3.36
CA ARG A 313 11.32 -6.95 -3.02
C ARG A 313 10.88 -8.34 -3.49
N GLN A 314 11.42 -8.80 -4.61
CA GLN A 314 11.28 -10.20 -5.01
C GLN A 314 11.87 -11.04 -3.88
N TYR A 315 11.00 -11.74 -3.15
CA TYR A 315 11.46 -12.91 -2.44
C TYR A 315 11.73 -13.95 -3.52
N VAL A 316 13.01 -14.25 -3.76
CA VAL A 316 13.36 -15.43 -4.53
C VAL A 316 12.89 -16.63 -3.70
N ARG A 317 11.68 -17.13 -3.98
CA ARG A 317 11.36 -18.52 -3.68
C ARG A 317 12.09 -19.32 -4.74
N HIS A 318 13.29 -19.78 -4.40
CA HIS A 318 13.99 -20.73 -5.24
C HIS A 318 13.19 -22.05 -5.15
N GLN A 319 12.37 -22.35 -6.15
CA GLN A 319 12.03 -23.73 -6.45
C GLN A 319 13.20 -24.28 -7.25
N SER A 320 14.21 -24.80 -6.54
CA SER A 320 15.22 -25.62 -7.19
C SER A 320 14.72 -27.07 -7.23
N ASN A 321 14.51 -27.58 -8.43
CA ASN A 321 14.40 -29.03 -8.68
C ASN A 321 15.77 -29.74 -8.59
N GLU A 322 16.77 -29.11 -7.97
CA GLU A 322 18.08 -29.71 -7.76
C GLU A 322 18.33 -29.85 -6.26
N MET A 323 18.32 -31.11 -5.82
CA MET A 323 18.90 -31.54 -4.54
C MET A 323 20.33 -31.02 -4.43
N ASN A 324 20.71 -30.57 -3.22
CA ASN A 324 22.06 -30.20 -2.76
C ASN A 324 22.45 -28.71 -2.76
N SER A 325 21.61 -27.86 -2.14
CA SER A 325 22.17 -26.73 -1.39
C SER A 325 21.50 -26.63 -0.02
N LEU A 326 22.34 -26.47 1.01
CA LEU A 326 21.95 -26.40 2.41
C LEU A 326 20.84 -25.36 2.61
N ILE A 327 19.67 -25.84 3.03
CA ILE A 327 18.51 -25.04 3.40
C ILE A 327 18.91 -24.18 4.60
N LEU A 328 19.11 -22.87 4.39
CA LEU A 328 19.05 -21.90 5.49
C LEU A 328 17.57 -21.71 5.84
N GLU A 329 17.08 -22.57 6.74
CA GLU A 329 15.78 -22.43 7.36
C GLU A 329 15.63 -21.02 7.94
N ARG A 330 14.55 -20.31 7.60
CA ARG A 330 14.26 -18.99 8.19
C ARG A 330 13.53 -19.21 9.51
N SER A 331 14.28 -19.24 10.60
CA SER A 331 13.72 -19.18 11.96
C SER A 331 13.23 -17.76 12.26
N MET A 332 12.04 -17.63 12.85
CA MET A 332 11.51 -16.35 13.32
C MET A 332 11.80 -16.19 14.82
N ASN A 333 12.43 -15.09 15.20
CA ASN A 333 12.66 -14.71 16.60
C ASN A 333 12.27 -13.24 16.79
N ARG A 334 11.06 -13.01 17.29
CA ARG A 334 10.47 -11.69 17.50
C ARG A 334 9.72 -11.65 18.83
N VAL A 335 9.88 -10.55 19.55
CA VAL A 335 9.23 -10.25 20.83
C VAL A 335 8.61 -8.86 20.77
N GLN A 336 7.39 -8.72 21.29
CA GLN A 336 6.75 -7.44 21.57
C GLN A 336 6.21 -7.48 23.01
N LEU A 337 6.69 -6.59 23.88
CA LEU A 337 6.27 -6.50 25.27
C LEU A 337 5.77 -5.10 25.59
N LEU A 338 4.57 -5.02 26.16
CA LEU A 338 4.03 -3.80 26.74
C LEU A 338 4.01 -3.94 28.26
N GLY A 339 4.76 -3.10 28.96
CA GLY A 339 4.92 -3.25 30.40
C GLY A 339 5.45 -2.01 31.10
N ARG A 340 5.81 -2.18 32.37
CA ARG A 340 6.37 -1.11 33.20
C ARG A 340 7.81 -1.39 33.57
N VAL A 341 8.63 -0.36 33.52
CA VAL A 341 10.06 -0.46 33.84
C VAL A 341 10.26 -0.62 35.36
N GLY A 342 11.06 -1.61 35.76
CA GLY A 342 11.28 -1.94 37.17
C GLY A 342 12.32 -1.07 37.87
N GLN A 343 13.40 -0.74 37.17
CA GLN A 343 14.52 0.05 37.66
C GLN A 343 15.03 0.98 36.57
N ASP A 344 15.69 2.07 36.96
CA ASP A 344 16.32 2.97 36.01
C ASP A 344 17.35 2.23 35.14
N PRO A 345 17.47 2.57 33.85
CA PRO A 345 18.43 1.94 32.96
C PRO A 345 19.88 2.19 33.41
N VAL A 346 20.71 1.17 33.25
CA VAL A 346 22.14 1.23 33.53
C VAL A 346 22.90 1.08 32.22
N MET A 347 23.80 2.02 31.92
CA MET A 347 24.74 1.88 30.82
C MET A 347 25.96 1.08 31.27
N ARG A 348 26.30 0.03 30.54
CA ARG A 348 27.53 -0.75 30.74
C ARG A 348 28.41 -0.64 29.52
N GLN A 349 29.69 -0.41 29.73
CA GLN A 349 30.72 -0.43 28.70
C GLN A 349 31.81 -1.38 29.17
N VAL A 350 32.12 -2.38 28.34
CA VAL A 350 33.22 -3.32 28.57
C VAL A 350 34.29 -2.99 27.55
N GLU A 351 35.55 -3.02 27.96
CA GLU A 351 36.70 -2.71 27.11
C GLU A 351 36.66 -3.53 25.80
N GLY A 352 36.75 -2.85 24.66
CA GLY A 352 36.64 -3.48 23.33
C GLY A 352 35.23 -3.88 22.86
N ARG A 353 34.15 -3.60 23.62
CA ARG A 353 32.76 -3.84 23.20
C ARG A 353 31.92 -2.56 23.16
N ASN A 354 30.91 -2.56 22.29
CA ASN A 354 29.95 -1.45 22.20
C ASN A 354 29.20 -1.27 23.53
N PRO A 355 28.96 -0.02 23.97
CA PRO A 355 28.17 0.24 25.17
C PRO A 355 26.75 -0.30 25.00
N VAL A 356 26.17 -0.77 26.10
CA VAL A 356 24.80 -1.31 26.17
C VAL A 356 24.02 -0.66 27.30
N THR A 357 22.77 -0.27 27.02
CA THR A 357 21.83 0.18 28.06
C THR A 357 20.96 -0.99 28.46
N ILE A 358 20.88 -1.27 29.76
CA ILE A 358 20.17 -2.42 30.31
C ILE A 358 19.13 -1.94 31.32
N PHE A 359 17.90 -2.42 31.19
CA PHE A 359 16.84 -2.22 32.19
C PHE A 359 15.95 -3.46 32.30
N SER A 360 15.14 -3.53 33.35
CA SER A 360 14.11 -4.57 33.49
C SER A 360 12.72 -3.99 33.27
N MET A 361 11.81 -4.79 32.72
CA MET A 361 10.39 -4.45 32.65
C MET A 361 9.51 -5.61 33.09
N ALA A 362 8.36 -5.28 33.69
CA ALA A 362 7.36 -6.23 34.15
C ALA A 362 6.14 -6.24 33.23
N THR A 363 5.65 -7.45 32.93
CA THR A 363 4.32 -7.69 32.35
C THR A 363 3.45 -8.41 33.39
N ASN A 364 2.18 -8.02 33.49
CA ASN A 364 1.25 -8.59 34.48
C ASN A 364 0.13 -9.35 33.77
N GLU A 365 -0.17 -10.55 34.26
CA GLU A 365 -1.35 -11.33 33.93
C GLU A 365 -2.28 -11.31 35.16
N MET A 366 -3.57 -11.02 34.96
CA MET A 366 -4.58 -10.99 36.03
C MET A 366 -5.73 -11.91 35.65
N TRP A 367 -6.17 -12.75 36.58
CA TRP A 367 -7.36 -13.59 36.42
C TRP A 367 -8.14 -13.66 37.73
N ARG A 368 -9.43 -13.97 37.63
CA ARG A 368 -10.30 -14.20 38.79
C ARG A 368 -10.30 -15.70 39.09
N SER A 369 -10.12 -16.05 40.36
CA SER A 369 -10.28 -17.43 40.83
C SER A 369 -11.78 -17.75 40.94
N GLU A 370 -12.24 -18.87 40.38
CA GLU A 370 -13.67 -19.27 40.39
C GLU A 370 -14.14 -19.94 41.69
N GLU A 371 -13.28 -20.04 42.72
CA GLU A 371 -13.67 -20.63 44.01
C GLU A 371 -14.01 -19.55 45.04
N GLY A 372 -15.30 -19.23 45.12
CA GLY A 372 -15.89 -18.43 46.21
C GLY A 372 -17.35 -18.10 45.94
N ASP A 373 -18.24 -18.54 46.85
CA ASP A 373 -19.69 -18.31 46.80
C ASP A 373 -20.07 -16.83 46.56
N SER A 374 -21.26 -16.65 45.97
CA SER A 374 -21.80 -15.45 45.32
C SER A 374 -21.98 -14.17 46.16
N THR A 375 -21.20 -13.96 47.22
CA THR A 375 -21.30 -12.78 48.11
C THR A 375 -19.98 -12.14 48.53
N SER A 376 -18.82 -12.62 48.08
CA SER A 376 -17.54 -11.93 48.28
C SER A 376 -16.96 -11.45 46.95
N THR A 377 -16.50 -10.19 46.88
CA THR A 377 -15.67 -9.68 45.79
C THR A 377 -14.48 -10.62 45.59
N GLY A 378 -14.52 -11.45 44.54
CA GLY A 378 -13.53 -12.50 44.32
C GLY A 378 -12.10 -11.95 44.26
N ASP A 379 -11.19 -12.62 44.95
CA ASP A 379 -9.78 -12.26 44.99
C ASP A 379 -9.18 -12.31 43.56
N VAL A 380 -8.71 -11.16 43.07
CA VAL A 380 -8.00 -11.09 41.78
C VAL A 380 -6.57 -11.55 42.00
N SER A 381 -6.21 -12.67 41.38
CA SER A 381 -4.83 -13.16 41.39
C SER A 381 -4.03 -12.48 40.29
N GLN A 382 -2.79 -12.09 40.60
CA GLN A 382 -1.87 -11.44 39.66
C GLN A 382 -0.55 -12.20 39.59
N LYS A 383 -0.08 -12.46 38.37
CA LYS A 383 1.28 -12.96 38.09
C LYS A 383 2.10 -11.89 37.36
N THR A 384 3.26 -11.57 37.90
CA THR A 384 4.21 -10.62 37.28
C THR A 384 5.41 -11.37 36.73
N THR A 385 5.65 -11.20 35.43
CA THR A 385 6.83 -11.74 34.73
C THR A 385 7.83 -10.62 34.47
N TRP A 386 9.09 -10.83 34.88
CA TRP A 386 10.16 -9.87 34.71
C TRP A 386 11.02 -10.20 33.50
N HIS A 387 11.25 -9.20 32.66
CA HIS A 387 12.01 -9.29 31.41
C HIS A 387 13.23 -8.39 31.48
N ARG A 388 14.39 -8.92 31.08
CA ARG A 388 15.63 -8.16 30.97
C ARG A 388 15.78 -7.62 29.55
N ILE A 389 15.91 -6.30 29.41
CA ILE A 389 16.04 -5.63 28.12
C ILE A 389 17.45 -5.10 27.96
N SER A 390 18.08 -5.38 26.82
CA SER A 390 19.40 -4.85 26.43
C SER A 390 19.30 -4.09 25.12
N VAL A 391 19.82 -2.87 25.11
CA VAL A 391 19.77 -1.96 23.95
C VAL A 391 21.19 -1.68 23.46
N PHE A 392 21.54 -2.21 22.30
CA PHE A 392 22.88 -2.04 21.70
C PHE A 392 22.91 -0.98 20.60
N ARG A 393 21.78 -0.73 19.91
CA ARG A 393 21.69 0.22 18.80
C ARG A 393 22.02 1.63 19.31
N PRO A 394 23.08 2.32 18.83
CA PRO A 394 23.62 3.53 19.46
C PRO A 394 22.56 4.61 19.77
N GLY A 395 21.77 5.03 18.78
CA GLY A 395 20.75 6.06 19.00
C GLY A 395 19.65 5.65 19.98
N LEU A 396 19.14 4.41 19.86
CA LEU A 396 18.10 3.90 20.76
C LEU A 396 18.63 3.68 22.17
N ARG A 397 19.88 3.25 22.31
CA ARG A 397 20.57 3.01 23.58
C ARG A 397 20.68 4.30 24.39
N ASP A 398 21.10 5.38 23.74
CA ASP A 398 21.33 6.67 24.40
C ASP A 398 19.99 7.30 24.80
N VAL A 399 18.98 7.22 23.92
CA VAL A 399 17.59 7.63 24.23
C VAL A 399 17.02 6.79 25.38
N ALA A 400 17.22 5.47 25.38
CA ALA A 400 16.76 4.61 26.45
C ALA A 400 17.40 5.01 27.78
N TYR A 401 18.71 5.24 27.82
CA TYR A 401 19.41 5.65 29.04
C TYR A 401 18.94 7.01 29.58
N GLN A 402 18.72 7.96 28.68
CA GLN A 402 18.34 9.33 29.05
C GLN A 402 16.88 9.40 29.53
N TYR A 403 15.96 8.75 28.82
CA TYR A 403 14.52 8.99 28.96
C TYR A 403 13.74 7.84 29.61
N VAL A 404 14.24 6.60 29.59
CA VAL A 404 13.57 5.52 30.34
C VAL A 404 13.83 5.74 31.83
N LYS A 405 12.77 5.66 32.63
CA LYS A 405 12.82 5.75 34.10
C LYS A 405 12.03 4.63 34.74
N LYS A 406 12.36 4.31 35.99
CA LYS A 406 11.58 3.40 36.82
C LYS A 406 10.09 3.81 36.82
N GLY A 407 9.21 2.83 36.59
CA GLY A 407 7.77 3.00 36.50
C GLY A 407 7.24 3.44 35.13
N ALA A 408 8.12 3.84 34.20
CA ALA A 408 7.74 4.25 32.85
C ALA A 408 7.00 3.11 32.14
N ARG A 409 5.95 3.47 31.39
CA ARG A 409 5.22 2.52 30.57
C ARG A 409 5.86 2.52 29.18
N VAL A 410 6.33 1.36 28.76
CA VAL A 410 7.06 1.22 27.48
C VAL A 410 6.56 0.01 26.71
N LEU A 411 6.51 0.16 25.39
CA LEU A 411 6.42 -0.96 24.46
C LEU A 411 7.83 -1.24 23.93
N VAL A 412 8.32 -2.46 24.10
CA VAL A 412 9.63 -2.90 23.61
C VAL A 412 9.41 -3.92 22.50
N GLU A 413 10.05 -3.72 21.36
CA GLU A 413 10.11 -4.70 20.27
C GLU A 413 11.55 -5.17 20.08
N GLY A 414 11.75 -6.45 19.84
CA GLY A 414 13.08 -7.01 19.69
C GLY A 414 13.08 -8.51 19.45
N LYS A 415 14.16 -9.17 19.90
CA LYS A 415 14.36 -10.62 19.78
C LYS A 415 14.84 -11.24 21.09
N LEU A 416 14.54 -12.51 21.31
CA LEU A 416 15.10 -13.28 22.42
C LEU A 416 16.56 -13.64 22.16
N ASP A 417 17.38 -13.50 23.17
CA ASP A 417 18.77 -13.93 23.19
C ASP A 417 19.00 -14.73 24.48
N TYR A 418 19.47 -15.96 24.33
CA TYR A 418 19.84 -16.81 25.46
C TYR A 418 21.35 -16.69 25.66
N GLY A 419 21.74 -15.75 26.51
CA GLY A 419 23.15 -15.53 26.84
C GLY A 419 23.61 -16.40 28.00
N GLU A 420 24.90 -16.72 28.04
CA GLU A 420 25.53 -17.31 29.23
C GLU A 420 26.33 -16.25 29.99
N TYR A 421 26.25 -16.26 31.32
CA TYR A 421 27.12 -15.48 32.18
C TYR A 421 27.60 -16.33 33.36
N VAL A 422 28.79 -16.01 33.86
CA VAL A 422 29.34 -16.66 35.05
C VAL A 422 28.95 -15.80 36.26
N ASP A 423 28.31 -16.42 37.25
CA ASP A 423 27.95 -15.73 38.48
C ASP A 423 29.18 -15.51 39.38
N LYS A 424 29.00 -14.79 40.49
CA LYS A 424 30.09 -14.48 41.44
C LYS A 424 30.71 -15.73 42.10
N ASN A 425 30.02 -16.88 42.02
CA ASN A 425 30.46 -18.16 42.57
C ASN A 425 31.08 -19.06 41.48
N ASN A 426 31.42 -18.47 40.33
CA ASN A 426 32.03 -19.15 39.19
C ASN A 426 31.13 -20.22 38.53
N VAL A 427 29.80 -20.12 38.69
CA VAL A 427 28.82 -21.02 38.07
C VAL A 427 28.28 -20.40 36.78
N ARG A 428 28.30 -21.17 35.67
CA ARG A 428 27.68 -20.75 34.41
C ARG A 428 26.15 -20.77 34.55
N ARG A 429 25.51 -19.63 34.28
CA ARG A 429 24.05 -19.49 34.25
C ARG A 429 23.61 -18.97 32.89
N GLN A 430 22.46 -19.47 32.45
CA GLN A 430 21.77 -18.91 31.29
C GLN A 430 20.89 -17.74 31.71
N ALA A 431 20.89 -16.67 30.91
CA ALA A 431 20.03 -15.52 31.05
C ALA A 431 19.28 -15.28 29.74
N THR A 432 17.96 -15.34 29.80
CA THR A 432 17.12 -14.85 28.72
C THR A 432 17.11 -13.32 28.75
N THR A 433 17.56 -12.72 27.66
CA THR A 433 17.57 -11.27 27.46
C THR A 433 16.81 -10.94 26.19
N ILE A 434 16.10 -9.82 26.19
CA ILE A 434 15.50 -9.29 24.97
C ILE A 434 16.43 -8.21 24.44
N ILE A 435 16.92 -8.41 23.22
CA ILE A 435 17.67 -7.40 22.49
C ILE A 435 16.65 -6.50 21.81
N ALA A 436 16.54 -5.25 22.28
CA ALA A 436 15.55 -4.31 21.76
C ALA A 436 16.02 -3.68 20.44
N ASP A 437 15.15 -3.75 19.43
CA ASP A 437 15.31 -3.08 18.15
C ASP A 437 14.54 -1.74 18.12
N ASN A 438 13.48 -1.63 18.94
CA ASN A 438 12.62 -0.45 19.07
C ASN A 438 12.05 -0.32 20.49
N ILE A 439 11.85 0.92 20.96
CA ILE A 439 11.19 1.23 22.24
C ILE A 439 10.24 2.42 22.01
N VAL A 440 8.95 2.23 22.32
CA VAL A 440 7.94 3.29 22.32
C VAL A 440 7.63 3.68 23.75
N PHE A 441 7.77 4.97 24.03
CA PHE A 441 7.48 5.58 25.33
C PHE A 441 5.99 5.90 25.41
N LEU A 442 5.29 5.38 26.42
CA LEU A 442 3.85 5.52 26.58
C LEU A 442 3.47 6.26 27.88
N SER A 443 4.46 6.75 28.62
CA SER A 443 4.26 7.57 29.82
C SER A 443 4.74 8.99 29.57
N ASP A 444 3.86 9.97 29.75
CA ASP A 444 4.19 11.39 29.77
C ASP A 444 4.90 11.73 31.09
N THR A 445 6.22 11.57 31.11
CA THR A 445 7.07 12.16 32.15
C THR A 445 7.98 13.21 31.55
N LEU A 446 7.39 14.20 30.89
CA LEU A 446 7.95 15.55 30.87
C LEU A 446 7.61 16.17 32.23
N LYS A 447 8.43 15.89 33.26
CA LYS A 447 8.51 16.83 34.38
C LYS A 447 9.23 18.05 33.84
N GLU A 448 8.49 19.12 33.60
CA GLU A 448 9.02 20.48 33.47
C GLU A 448 10.04 20.70 34.60
N ARG A 449 11.30 20.96 34.22
CA ARG A 449 12.23 21.64 35.10
C ARG A 449 12.13 23.11 34.71
N VAL A 450 11.62 23.89 35.66
CA VAL A 450 11.68 25.36 35.69
C VAL A 450 13.10 25.84 35.47
#